data_AF-Q5HA45-F1
#
_entry.id   AF-Q5HA45-F1
#
_cell.length_a   1.000
_cell.length_b   1.000
_cell.length_c   1.000
_cell.angle_alpha   90.00
_cell.angle_beta   90.00
_cell.angle_gamma   90.00
#
_symmetry.space_group_name_H-M   'P 1'
#
loop_
_entity.id
_entity.type
_entity.pdbx_description
1 polymer ?
#
loop_
_entity_poly.entity_id
_entity_poly.type
_entity_poly.pdbx_seq_one_letter_code
_entity_poly.pdbx_strand_id
1 'polypeptide(L)'
;MSANPLDQFRISTIFKLPDIGEYNIDFTNASLFMVLSTFLISLSCYVGLRKESVIPNPLQSIIEIIYDFIVSTIESNVGKEGLQYVPLVFTIFTFILVCNLLGILPLGFTVTSHIAVTFAISMIVFISVTFIGFKHQGTHFLHILLPQGTPMWLAPMMVLIELFAYCARPVSLSIRLAANMIAGHTIIKVIAGFVINMNIFLTPLPIAFIIILIGFEIFVAILQAYIFTVLTCVYLSDAVNKH
;
A
#
# COMPACT_ATOMS: atom_id res chain seq x y z
N MET A 1 14.20 -2.88 31.56
CA MET A 1 14.81 -3.06 30.22
C MET A 1 13.84 -2.41 29.24
N SER A 2 14.10 -1.15 28.84
CA SER A 2 13.24 -0.46 27.87
C SER A 2 13.35 -1.20 26.53
N ALA A 3 12.34 -1.99 26.19
CA ALA A 3 12.25 -2.64 24.88
C ALA A 3 12.41 -1.56 23.81
N ASN A 4 13.31 -1.77 22.85
CA ASN A 4 13.51 -0.78 21.79
C ASN A 4 12.21 -0.73 20.99
N PRO A 5 11.58 0.46 20.81
CA PRO A 5 10.31 0.56 20.10
C PRO A 5 10.35 -0.01 18.67
N LEU A 6 11.55 -0.15 18.10
CA LEU A 6 11.80 -0.75 16.80
C LEU A 6 11.83 -2.28 16.80
N ASP A 7 11.92 -2.93 17.98
CA ASP A 7 12.01 -4.39 18.09
C ASP A 7 10.76 -5.09 17.52
N GLN A 8 9.61 -4.42 17.50
CA GLN A 8 8.37 -4.95 16.92
C GLN A 8 8.48 -5.24 15.41
N PHE A 9 9.40 -4.57 14.71
CA PHE A 9 9.64 -4.77 13.28
C PHE A 9 10.73 -5.80 13.00
N ARG A 10 11.23 -6.50 14.02
CA ARG A 10 12.26 -7.52 13.83
C ARG A 10 11.68 -8.73 13.11
N ILE A 11 12.24 -9.02 11.95
CA ILE A 11 11.92 -10.23 11.18
C ILE A 11 12.50 -11.43 11.94
N SER A 12 11.64 -12.29 12.48
CA SER A 12 12.04 -13.62 12.97
C SER A 12 11.69 -14.69 11.96
N THR A 13 12.61 -15.63 11.76
CA THR A 13 12.37 -16.85 10.99
C THR A 13 11.55 -17.81 11.84
N ILE A 14 10.39 -18.21 11.33
CA ILE A 14 9.48 -19.17 11.98
C ILE A 14 9.88 -20.58 11.55
N PHE A 15 10.06 -20.78 10.24
CA PHE A 15 10.42 -22.07 9.66
C PHE A 15 11.60 -21.87 8.72
N LYS A 16 12.69 -22.62 8.95
CA LYS A 16 13.83 -22.63 8.04
C LYS A 16 13.53 -23.58 6.89
N LEU A 17 13.44 -23.06 5.68
CA LEU A 17 13.31 -23.88 4.48
C LEU A 17 14.72 -24.21 3.96
N PRO A 18 14.90 -25.31 3.21
CA PRO A 18 16.17 -25.59 2.57
C PRO A 18 16.55 -24.42 1.66
N ASP A 19 17.75 -23.88 1.85
CA ASP A 19 18.29 -22.80 1.01
C ASP A 19 18.30 -23.26 -0.47
N ILE A 20 17.78 -22.43 -1.36
CA ILE A 20 17.86 -22.68 -2.80
C ILE A 20 19.03 -21.84 -3.33
N GLY A 21 20.21 -22.45 -3.40
CA GLY A 21 21.45 -21.76 -3.76
C GLY A 21 21.91 -20.80 -2.66
N GLU A 22 22.18 -19.54 -3.00
CA GLU A 22 22.58 -18.49 -2.05
C GLU A 22 21.38 -17.73 -1.44
N TYR A 23 20.16 -18.06 -1.87
CA TYR A 23 18.95 -17.41 -1.39
C TYR A 23 18.38 -18.18 -0.21
N ASN A 24 18.41 -17.53 0.97
CA ASN A 24 17.70 -18.01 2.14
C ASN A 24 16.19 -17.74 1.95
N ILE A 25 15.41 -18.81 1.84
CA ILE A 25 13.95 -18.76 1.66
C ILE A 25 13.29 -19.11 3.00
N ASP A 26 13.82 -18.62 4.13
CA ASP A 26 13.20 -18.88 5.42
C ASP A 26 11.80 -18.25 5.47
N PHE A 27 10.84 -19.00 5.99
CA PHE A 27 9.51 -18.50 6.25
C PHE A 27 9.55 -17.62 7.50
N THR A 28 9.30 -16.33 7.32
CA THR A 28 9.39 -15.31 8.36
C THR A 28 8.02 -14.85 8.84
N ASN A 29 7.99 -14.06 9.93
CA ASN A 29 6.76 -13.38 10.34
C ASN A 29 6.19 -12.51 9.19
N ALA A 30 7.06 -11.83 8.44
CA ALA A 30 6.63 -11.01 7.30
C ALA A 30 5.91 -11.86 6.23
N SER A 31 6.48 -13.01 5.86
CA SER A 31 5.83 -13.91 4.90
C SER A 31 4.54 -14.51 5.44
N LEU A 32 4.48 -14.85 6.74
CA LEU A 32 3.26 -15.32 7.39
C LEU A 32 2.13 -14.30 7.26
N PHE A 33 2.38 -13.04 7.62
CA PHE A 33 1.33 -12.01 7.57
C PHE A 33 0.93 -11.64 6.14
N MET A 34 1.83 -11.74 5.15
CA MET A 34 1.46 -11.60 3.74
C MET A 34 0.54 -12.74 3.27
N VAL A 35 0.90 -13.99 3.58
CA VAL A 35 0.07 -15.16 3.25
C VAL A 35 -1.29 -15.07 3.96
N LEU A 36 -1.30 -14.66 5.23
CA LEU A 36 -2.52 -14.44 5.99
C LEU A 36 -3.39 -13.35 5.36
N SER A 37 -2.79 -12.23 4.92
CA SER A 37 -3.52 -11.16 4.24
C SER A 37 -4.17 -11.66 2.95
N THR A 38 -3.40 -12.34 2.09
CA THR A 38 -3.91 -12.91 0.84
C THR A 38 -5.00 -13.96 1.10
N PHE A 39 -4.82 -14.80 2.12
CA PHE A 39 -5.81 -15.80 2.53
C PHE A 39 -7.10 -15.13 3.01
N LEU A 40 -7.02 -14.12 3.88
CA LEU A 40 -8.17 -13.39 4.38
C LEU A 40 -8.93 -12.66 3.27
N ILE A 41 -8.21 -12.07 2.31
CA ILE A 41 -8.82 -11.42 1.13
C ILE A 41 -9.55 -12.47 0.29
N SER A 42 -8.86 -13.56 -0.07
CA SER A 42 -9.42 -14.62 -0.92
C SER A 42 -10.62 -15.30 -0.25
N LEU A 43 -10.53 -15.55 1.06
CA LEU A 43 -11.63 -16.10 1.85
C LEU A 43 -12.81 -15.14 1.93
N SER A 44 -12.55 -13.84 2.17
CA SER A 44 -13.60 -12.83 2.25
C SER A 44 -14.33 -12.70 0.91
N CYS A 45 -13.59 -12.61 -0.20
CA CYS A 45 -14.16 -12.59 -1.55
C CYS A 45 -14.92 -13.88 -1.85
N TYR A 46 -14.35 -15.06 -1.55
CA TYR A 46 -15.01 -16.34 -1.81
C TYR A 46 -16.31 -16.48 -1.01
N VAL A 47 -16.30 -16.17 0.29
CA VAL A 47 -17.48 -16.31 1.16
C VAL A 47 -18.53 -15.23 0.84
N GLY A 48 -18.11 -13.99 0.64
CA GLY A 48 -18.98 -12.85 0.36
C GLY A 48 -19.67 -12.95 -1.01
N LEU A 49 -19.00 -13.51 -2.02
CA LEU A 49 -19.52 -13.61 -3.39
C LEU A 49 -20.09 -15.00 -3.74
N ARG A 50 -20.13 -15.96 -2.80
CA ARG A 50 -20.57 -17.34 -3.08
C ARG A 50 -22.05 -17.44 -3.46
N LYS A 51 -22.90 -16.59 -2.86
CA LYS A 51 -24.33 -16.56 -3.10
C LYS A 51 -24.69 -15.14 -3.49
N GLU A 52 -24.75 -14.89 -4.79
CA GLU A 52 -25.20 -13.62 -5.36
C GLU A 52 -26.71 -13.43 -5.07
N SER A 53 -27.04 -13.12 -3.82
CA SER A 53 -28.40 -12.80 -3.43
C SER A 53 -28.70 -11.33 -3.75
N VAL A 54 -29.90 -11.07 -4.27
CA VAL A 54 -30.39 -9.71 -4.58
C VAL A 54 -30.36 -8.81 -3.35
N ILE A 55 -30.56 -9.39 -2.16
CA ILE A 55 -30.32 -8.72 -0.87
C ILE A 55 -28.93 -9.15 -0.39
N PRO A 56 -27.93 -8.25 -0.37
CA PRO A 56 -26.57 -8.62 -0.04
C PRO A 56 -26.42 -8.96 1.44
N ASN A 57 -25.60 -9.96 1.74
CA ASN A 57 -25.13 -10.21 3.10
C ASN A 57 -24.14 -9.09 3.51
N PRO A 58 -24.06 -8.66 4.79
CA PRO A 58 -23.06 -7.69 5.24
C PRO A 58 -21.64 -7.83 4.66
N LEU A 59 -21.11 -9.06 4.52
CA LEU A 59 -19.80 -9.29 3.89
C LEU A 59 -19.79 -8.97 2.39
N GLN A 60 -20.85 -9.36 1.67
CA GLN A 60 -21.04 -9.01 0.27
C GLN A 60 -21.12 -7.48 0.11
N SER A 61 -21.90 -6.81 0.96
CA SER A 61 -22.02 -5.34 0.94
C SER A 61 -20.68 -4.64 1.14
N ILE A 62 -19.82 -5.11 2.05
CA ILE A 62 -18.49 -4.52 2.24
C ILE A 62 -17.64 -4.66 0.97
N ILE A 63 -17.67 -5.83 0.33
CA ILE A 63 -16.89 -6.09 -0.90
C ILE A 63 -17.43 -5.25 -2.06
N GLU A 64 -18.74 -5.16 -2.23
CA GLU A 64 -19.39 -4.33 -3.26
C GLU A 64 -19.07 -2.85 -3.07
N ILE A 65 -19.15 -2.33 -1.84
CA ILE A 65 -18.77 -0.93 -1.55
C ILE A 65 -17.30 -0.67 -1.90
N ILE A 66 -16.39 -1.59 -1.57
CA ILE A 66 -14.97 -1.45 -1.94
C ILE A 66 -14.80 -1.52 -3.46
N TYR A 67 -15.50 -2.41 -4.14
CA TYR A 67 -15.44 -2.55 -5.58
C TYR A 67 -15.95 -1.29 -6.30
N ASP A 68 -17.14 -0.81 -5.94
CA ASP A 68 -17.75 0.41 -6.50
C ASP A 68 -16.89 1.64 -6.22
N PHE A 69 -16.31 1.73 -5.03
CA PHE A 69 -15.35 2.77 -4.69
C PHE A 69 -14.14 2.77 -5.64
N ILE A 70 -13.58 1.60 -5.94
CA ILE A 70 -12.43 1.48 -6.85
C ILE A 70 -12.82 1.78 -8.29
N VAL A 71 -13.98 1.28 -8.75
CA VAL A 71 -14.52 1.58 -10.08
C VAL A 71 -14.72 3.09 -10.25
N SER A 72 -15.37 3.75 -9.29
CA SER A 72 -15.58 5.20 -9.31
C SER A 72 -14.27 5.98 -9.30
N THR A 73 -13.27 5.51 -8.54
CA THR A 73 -11.93 6.14 -8.49
C THR A 73 -11.19 6.01 -9.81
N ILE A 74 -11.27 4.85 -10.47
CA ILE A 74 -10.66 4.64 -11.78
C ILE A 74 -11.39 5.50 -12.83
N GLU A 75 -12.72 5.49 -12.84
CA GLU A 75 -13.50 6.26 -13.81
C GLU A 75 -13.24 7.77 -13.65
N SER A 76 -13.10 8.28 -12.43
CA SER A 76 -12.84 9.70 -12.19
C SER A 76 -11.41 10.14 -12.56
N ASN A 77 -10.42 9.25 -12.50
CA ASN A 77 -9.01 9.59 -12.72
C ASN A 77 -8.52 9.20 -14.13
N VAL A 78 -8.94 8.04 -14.65
CA VAL A 78 -8.51 7.48 -15.95
C VAL A 78 -9.58 7.66 -17.02
N GLY A 79 -10.86 7.63 -16.63
CA GLY A 79 -11.98 7.53 -17.55
C GLY A 79 -12.39 6.08 -17.83
N LYS A 80 -13.33 5.90 -18.75
CA LYS A 80 -13.94 4.58 -19.05
C LYS A 80 -12.95 3.55 -19.59
N GLU A 81 -11.88 3.99 -20.26
CA GLU A 81 -10.81 3.11 -20.74
C GLU A 81 -10.03 2.44 -19.60
N GLY A 82 -10.06 3.04 -18.40
CA GLY A 82 -9.43 2.51 -17.19
C GLY A 82 -10.15 1.30 -16.60
N LEU A 83 -11.42 1.07 -16.94
CA LEU A 83 -12.25 0.03 -16.30
C LEU A 83 -11.72 -1.40 -16.52
N GLN A 84 -10.98 -1.63 -17.60
CA GLN A 84 -10.30 -2.91 -17.84
C GLN A 84 -9.23 -3.25 -16.78
N TYR A 85 -8.75 -2.25 -16.04
CA TYR A 85 -7.71 -2.39 -15.02
C TYR A 85 -8.25 -2.47 -13.58
N VAL A 86 -9.57 -2.49 -13.42
CA VAL A 86 -10.23 -2.65 -12.11
C VAL A 86 -9.68 -3.86 -11.33
N PRO A 87 -9.47 -5.06 -11.92
CA PRO A 87 -8.96 -6.20 -11.15
C PRO A 87 -7.58 -5.96 -10.53
N LEU A 88 -6.69 -5.25 -11.25
CA LEU A 88 -5.34 -4.93 -10.80
C LEU A 88 -5.40 -3.97 -9.61
N VAL A 89 -6.13 -2.85 -9.77
CA VAL A 89 -6.26 -1.82 -8.75
C VAL A 89 -7.01 -2.36 -7.52
N PHE A 90 -8.04 -3.19 -7.73
CA PHE A 90 -8.78 -3.87 -6.66
C PHE A 90 -7.87 -4.76 -5.81
N THR A 91 -7.04 -5.57 -6.47
CA THR A 91 -6.11 -6.46 -5.78
C THR A 91 -5.11 -5.67 -4.94
N ILE A 92 -4.53 -4.62 -5.50
CA ILE A 92 -3.52 -3.81 -4.80
C ILE A 92 -4.13 -3.03 -3.64
N PHE A 93 -5.28 -2.37 -3.85
CA PHE A 93 -5.99 -1.66 -2.80
C PHE A 93 -6.31 -2.58 -1.63
N THR A 94 -6.96 -3.72 -1.92
CA THR A 94 -7.42 -4.64 -0.89
C THR A 94 -6.24 -5.29 -0.18
N PHE A 95 -5.16 -5.61 -0.91
CA PHE A 95 -3.92 -6.13 -0.32
C PHE A 95 -3.28 -5.15 0.65
N ILE A 96 -3.09 -3.88 0.24
CA ILE A 96 -2.49 -2.86 1.10
C ILE A 96 -3.39 -2.56 2.29
N LEU A 97 -4.70 -2.45 2.08
CA LEU A 97 -5.68 -2.19 3.13
C LEU A 97 -5.64 -3.28 4.20
N VAL A 98 -5.75 -4.55 3.80
CA VAL A 98 -5.74 -5.67 4.75
C VAL A 98 -4.38 -5.79 5.44
N CYS A 99 -3.25 -5.64 4.72
CA CYS A 99 -1.93 -5.66 5.33
C CYS A 99 -1.77 -4.56 6.40
N ASN A 100 -2.22 -3.34 6.11
CA ASN A 100 -2.15 -2.22 7.06
C ASN A 100 -3.05 -2.47 8.28
N LEU A 101 -4.30 -2.91 8.07
CA LEU A 101 -5.24 -3.17 9.16
C LEU A 101 -4.80 -4.35 10.04
N LEU A 102 -4.26 -5.42 9.45
CA LEU A 102 -3.67 -6.52 10.22
C LEU A 102 -2.43 -6.08 10.98
N GLY A 103 -1.68 -5.10 10.46
CA GLY A 103 -0.52 -4.53 11.13
C GLY A 103 -0.87 -3.83 12.45
N ILE A 104 -2.03 -3.15 12.51
CA ILE A 104 -2.49 -2.42 13.69
C ILE A 104 -2.93 -3.36 14.83
N LEU A 105 -3.26 -4.61 14.53
CA LEU A 105 -3.64 -5.57 15.57
C LEU A 105 -2.49 -5.69 16.60
N PRO A 106 -2.79 -5.78 17.91
CA PRO A 106 -1.74 -5.77 18.94
C PRO A 106 -0.79 -6.98 18.86
N LEU A 107 -1.24 -8.07 18.23
CA LEU A 107 -0.44 -9.26 17.90
C LEU A 107 0.00 -9.30 16.43
N GLY A 108 -0.34 -8.26 15.68
CA GLY A 108 -0.06 -8.09 14.27
C GLY A 108 1.40 -7.75 14.00
N PHE A 109 1.88 -8.14 12.83
CA PHE A 109 3.16 -7.67 12.29
C PHE A 109 2.88 -6.77 11.09
N THR A 110 3.31 -5.51 11.16
CA THR A 110 3.15 -4.54 10.08
C THR A 110 4.09 -4.86 8.93
N VAL A 111 3.68 -5.73 8.01
CA VAL A 111 4.50 -6.06 6.83
C VAL A 111 4.86 -4.80 6.03
N THR A 112 3.95 -3.83 5.99
CA THR A 112 4.11 -2.57 5.26
C THR A 112 5.10 -1.60 5.90
N SER A 113 5.62 -1.85 7.10
CA SER A 113 6.74 -1.07 7.66
C SER A 113 8.08 -1.39 6.98
N HIS A 114 8.19 -2.54 6.31
CA HIS A 114 9.40 -2.88 5.57
C HIS A 114 9.40 -2.21 4.20
N ILE A 115 10.35 -1.29 4.01
CA ILE A 115 10.56 -0.60 2.73
C ILE A 115 10.76 -1.60 1.60
N ALA A 116 11.43 -2.74 1.83
CA ALA A 116 11.61 -3.78 0.81
C ALA A 116 10.27 -4.33 0.27
N VAL A 117 9.29 -4.58 1.15
CA VAL A 117 7.98 -5.12 0.74
C VAL A 117 7.14 -4.06 0.03
N THR A 118 7.07 -2.85 0.61
CA THR A 118 6.33 -1.74 -0.01
C THR A 118 6.92 -1.35 -1.36
N PHE A 119 8.25 -1.36 -1.47
CA PHE A 119 8.97 -1.15 -2.72
C PHE A 119 8.66 -2.22 -3.76
N ALA A 120 8.64 -3.51 -3.38
CA ALA A 120 8.25 -4.57 -4.30
C ALA A 120 6.83 -4.38 -4.86
N ILE A 121 5.85 -4.03 -4.02
CA ILE A 121 4.47 -3.75 -4.45
C ILE A 121 4.44 -2.55 -5.39
N SER A 122 5.12 -1.45 -5.05
CA SER A 122 5.18 -0.26 -5.91
C SER A 122 5.87 -0.53 -7.25
N MET A 123 6.88 -1.40 -7.27
CA MET A 123 7.60 -1.76 -8.48
C MET A 123 6.74 -2.62 -9.39
N ILE A 124 5.95 -3.55 -8.83
CA ILE A 124 4.96 -4.32 -9.60
C ILE A 124 3.96 -3.37 -10.27
N VAL A 125 3.45 -2.38 -9.53
CA VAL A 125 2.53 -1.37 -10.07
C VAL A 125 3.22 -0.55 -11.16
N PHE A 126 4.42 -0.05 -10.89
CA PHE A 126 5.18 0.77 -11.83
C PHE A 126 5.48 0.01 -13.13
N ILE A 127 5.94 -1.23 -13.04
CA ILE A 127 6.21 -2.09 -14.20
C ILE A 127 4.91 -2.39 -14.95
N SER A 128 3.82 -2.70 -14.25
CA SER A 128 2.51 -2.99 -14.87
C SER A 128 1.98 -1.78 -15.64
N VAL A 129 2.01 -0.59 -15.03
CA VAL A 129 1.59 0.67 -15.66
C VAL A 129 2.50 1.03 -16.83
N THR A 130 3.81 0.88 -16.69
CA THR A 130 4.78 1.13 -17.78
C THR A 130 4.51 0.19 -18.96
N PHE A 131 4.29 -1.10 -18.70
CA PHE A 131 3.96 -2.08 -19.73
C PHE A 131 2.63 -1.76 -20.42
N ILE A 132 1.62 -1.35 -19.66
CA ILE A 132 0.33 -0.89 -20.18
C ILE A 132 0.49 0.34 -21.09
N GLY A 133 1.31 1.31 -20.68
CA GLY A 133 1.60 2.52 -21.44
C GLY A 133 2.30 2.22 -22.77
N PHE A 134 3.33 1.38 -22.76
CA PHE A 134 3.98 0.91 -23.99
C PHE A 134 3.02 0.14 -24.90
N LYS A 135 2.08 -0.64 -24.33
CA LYS A 135 1.09 -1.39 -25.13
C LYS A 135 0.06 -0.47 -25.79
N HIS A 136 -0.40 0.58 -25.11
CA HIS A 136 -1.44 1.49 -25.64
C HIS A 136 -0.88 2.55 -26.58
N GLN A 137 0.27 3.13 -26.24
CA GLN A 137 0.83 4.30 -26.95
C GLN A 137 2.08 3.97 -27.78
N GLY A 138 2.67 2.78 -27.63
CA GLY A 138 3.89 2.41 -28.34
C GLY A 138 5.05 3.34 -28.02
N THR A 139 5.79 3.77 -29.04
CA THR A 139 6.88 4.76 -28.91
C THR A 139 6.39 6.16 -28.54
N HIS A 140 5.08 6.45 -28.69
CA HIS A 140 4.51 7.70 -28.25
C HIS A 140 4.49 7.82 -26.71
N PHE A 141 4.61 6.70 -25.97
CA PHE A 141 4.75 6.74 -24.52
C PHE A 141 5.93 7.62 -24.06
N LEU A 142 6.98 7.74 -24.87
CA LEU A 142 8.11 8.64 -24.58
C LEU A 142 7.75 10.13 -24.61
N HIS A 143 6.58 10.52 -25.16
CA HIS A 143 6.06 11.88 -25.03
C HIS A 143 5.65 12.21 -23.59
N ILE A 144 5.46 11.22 -22.72
CA ILE A 144 5.29 11.48 -21.27
C ILE A 144 6.52 12.22 -20.70
N LEU A 145 7.70 12.04 -21.31
CA LEU A 145 8.94 12.71 -20.91
C LEU A 145 9.07 14.12 -21.53
N LEU A 146 8.21 14.48 -22.48
CA LEU A 146 8.22 15.77 -23.18
C LEU A 146 6.84 16.44 -23.07
N PRO A 147 6.61 17.27 -22.03
CA PRO A 147 5.40 18.07 -21.94
C PRO A 147 5.20 18.92 -23.21
N GLN A 148 3.99 18.86 -23.78
CA GLN A 148 3.64 19.64 -24.96
C GLN A 148 3.86 21.14 -24.69
N GLY A 149 4.57 21.82 -25.59
CA GLY A 149 4.88 23.26 -25.45
C GLY A 149 6.25 23.58 -24.85
N THR A 150 7.09 22.58 -24.56
CA THR A 150 8.47 22.83 -24.11
C THR A 150 9.32 23.42 -25.25
N PRO A 151 9.97 24.60 -25.08
CA PRO A 151 10.87 25.15 -26.08
C PRO A 151 11.98 24.14 -26.43
N MET A 152 12.32 24.00 -27.71
CA MET A 152 13.28 22.99 -28.18
C MET A 152 14.64 23.06 -27.46
N TRP A 153 15.02 24.25 -26.98
CA TRP A 153 16.24 24.46 -26.19
C TRP A 153 16.17 23.86 -24.77
N LEU A 154 14.99 23.82 -24.15
CA LEU A 154 14.76 23.27 -22.80
C LEU A 154 14.35 21.79 -22.81
N ALA A 155 13.93 21.26 -23.97
CA ALA A 155 13.45 19.89 -24.12
C ALA A 155 14.42 18.83 -23.54
N PRO A 156 15.74 18.86 -23.78
CA PRO A 156 16.64 17.84 -23.24
C PRO A 156 16.73 17.84 -21.70
N MET A 157 16.69 19.02 -21.08
CA MET A 157 16.72 19.15 -19.62
C MET A 157 15.39 18.67 -19.01
N MET A 158 14.26 19.00 -19.63
CA MET A 158 12.94 18.59 -19.16
C MET A 158 12.77 17.07 -19.20
N VAL A 159 13.20 16.42 -20.29
CA VAL A 159 13.20 14.95 -20.42
C VAL A 159 13.99 14.30 -19.28
N LEU A 160 15.17 14.84 -18.97
CA LEU A 160 16.00 14.29 -17.91
C LEU A 160 15.30 14.41 -16.55
N ILE A 161 14.73 15.58 -16.24
CA ILE A 161 14.01 15.81 -14.98
C ILE A 161 12.77 14.92 -14.89
N GLU A 162 11.97 14.82 -15.94
CA GLU A 162 10.76 13.99 -15.95
C GLU A 162 11.10 12.50 -15.88
N LEU A 163 12.20 12.06 -16.50
CA LEU A 163 12.69 10.69 -16.36
C LEU A 163 13.07 10.39 -14.90
N PHE A 164 13.77 11.31 -14.23
CA PHE A 164 14.07 11.17 -12.81
C PHE A 164 12.80 11.17 -11.96
N ALA A 165 11.84 12.06 -12.24
CA ALA A 165 10.56 12.11 -11.54
C ALA A 165 9.76 10.82 -11.72
N TYR A 166 9.70 10.29 -12.95
CA TYR A 166 9.04 9.03 -13.29
C TYR A 166 9.64 7.86 -12.52
N CYS A 167 10.97 7.73 -12.49
CA CYS A 167 11.66 6.71 -11.69
C CYS A 167 11.50 6.91 -10.17
N ALA A 168 11.33 8.14 -9.70
CA ALA A 168 11.11 8.44 -8.29
C ALA A 168 9.68 8.14 -7.81
N ARG A 169 8.69 8.04 -8.72
CA ARG A 169 7.28 7.70 -8.42
C ARG A 169 7.14 6.46 -7.52
N PRO A 170 7.66 5.25 -7.87
CA PRO A 170 7.54 4.06 -7.04
C PRO A 170 8.25 4.19 -5.68
N VAL A 171 9.42 4.83 -5.68
CA VAL A 171 10.19 5.09 -4.45
C VAL A 171 9.38 5.96 -3.49
N SER A 172 8.82 7.07 -3.98
CA SER A 172 8.03 7.99 -3.18
C SER A 172 6.77 7.35 -2.60
N LEU A 173 6.09 6.50 -3.39
CA LEU A 173 4.88 5.81 -2.96
C LEU A 173 5.18 4.78 -1.87
N SER A 174 6.28 4.04 -2.02
CA SER A 174 6.73 3.03 -1.06
C SER A 174 7.15 3.65 0.26
N ILE A 175 8.00 4.68 0.20
CA ILE A 175 8.48 5.41 1.37
C ILE A 175 7.28 6.01 2.11
N ARG A 176 6.27 6.52 1.40
CA ARG A 176 5.07 7.07 2.02
C ARG A 176 4.34 6.01 2.85
N LEU A 177 4.06 4.85 2.27
CA LEU A 177 3.37 3.78 2.98
C LEU A 177 4.20 3.29 4.17
N ALA A 178 5.49 3.00 3.96
CA ALA A 178 6.37 2.49 5.01
C ALA A 178 6.62 3.49 6.13
N ALA A 179 6.93 4.75 5.82
CA ALA A 179 7.21 5.76 6.81
C ALA A 179 6.00 6.05 7.70
N ASN A 180 4.79 6.09 7.14
CA ASN A 180 3.58 6.30 7.94
C ASN A 180 3.31 5.13 8.89
N MET A 181 3.51 3.89 8.45
CA MET A 181 3.32 2.70 9.29
C MET A 181 4.42 2.58 10.36
N ILE A 182 5.69 2.88 10.01
CA ILE A 182 6.78 2.93 10.99
C ILE A 182 6.51 4.02 12.03
N ALA A 183 6.16 5.23 11.60
CA ALA A 183 5.99 6.38 12.48
C ALA A 183 4.84 6.17 13.48
N GLY A 184 3.67 5.73 13.02
CA GLY A 184 2.50 5.49 13.89
C GLY A 184 2.80 4.47 14.99
N HIS A 185 3.28 3.29 14.60
CA HIS A 185 3.63 2.21 15.52
C HIS A 185 4.79 2.59 16.46
N THR A 186 5.78 3.33 15.97
CA THR A 186 6.91 3.79 16.80
C THR A 186 6.43 4.78 17.86
N ILE A 187 5.61 5.76 17.48
CA ILE A 187 5.06 6.77 18.42
C ILE A 187 4.25 6.08 19.51
N ILE A 188 3.36 5.15 19.16
CA ILE A 188 2.55 4.41 20.13
C ILE A 188 3.43 3.60 21.10
N LYS A 189 4.46 2.90 20.62
CA LYS A 189 5.38 2.13 21.48
C LYS A 189 6.23 3.02 22.37
N VAL A 190 6.69 4.17 21.88
CA VAL A 190 7.46 5.14 22.68
C VAL A 190 6.60 5.66 23.83
N ILE A 191 5.36 6.07 23.55
CA ILE A 191 4.42 6.56 24.58
C ILE A 191 4.09 5.42 25.55
N ALA A 192 3.75 4.23 25.06
CA ALA A 192 3.48 3.06 25.90
C ALA A 192 4.67 2.70 26.81
N GLY A 193 5.91 2.84 26.31
CA GLY A 193 7.13 2.66 27.09
C GLY A 193 7.28 3.68 28.22
N PHE A 194 6.87 4.94 28.00
CA PHE A 194 6.80 5.93 29.08
C PHE A 194 5.72 5.56 30.10
N VAL A 195 4.53 5.14 29.66
CA VAL A 195 3.40 4.79 30.55
C VAL A 195 3.78 3.72 31.57
N ILE A 196 4.55 2.70 31.16
CA ILE A 196 4.97 1.60 32.05
C ILE A 196 5.87 2.09 33.20
N ASN A 197 6.62 3.17 33.01
CA ASN A 197 7.55 3.71 34.00
C ASN A 197 6.95 4.85 34.85
N MET A 198 5.71 5.27 34.58
CA MET A 198 5.06 6.37 35.28
C MET A 198 4.31 5.92 36.53
N ASN A 199 4.16 6.84 37.49
CA ASN A 199 3.35 6.61 38.68
C ASN A 199 1.86 6.52 38.32
N ILE A 200 1.10 5.68 39.03
CA ILE A 200 -0.30 5.30 38.71
C ILE A 200 -1.24 6.51 38.53
N PHE A 201 -0.96 7.63 39.21
CA PHE A 201 -1.77 8.85 39.15
C PHE A 201 -1.66 9.60 37.82
N LEU A 202 -0.51 9.54 37.13
CA LEU A 202 -0.31 10.21 35.84
C LEU A 202 -0.64 9.30 34.65
N THR A 203 -0.74 7.99 34.87
CA THR A 203 -1.00 6.97 33.85
C THR A 203 -2.28 7.18 33.02
N PRO A 204 -3.42 7.70 33.54
CA PRO A 204 -4.65 7.82 32.75
C PRO A 204 -4.53 8.73 31.53
N LEU A 205 -3.77 9.83 31.62
CA LEU A 205 -3.68 10.83 30.56
C LEU A 205 -2.94 10.29 29.30
N PRO A 206 -1.74 9.69 29.40
CA PRO A 206 -1.09 9.03 28.27
C PRO A 206 -1.88 7.87 27.68
N ILE A 207 -2.61 7.09 28.51
CA ILE A 207 -3.45 5.98 28.00
C ILE A 207 -4.56 6.52 27.11
N ALA A 208 -5.26 7.58 27.53
CA ALA A 208 -6.27 8.22 26.70
C ALA A 208 -5.68 8.70 25.36
N PHE A 209 -4.46 9.25 25.39
CA PHE A 209 -3.75 9.68 24.19
C PHE A 209 -3.36 8.52 23.26
N ILE A 210 -2.92 7.37 23.80
CA ILE A 210 -2.64 6.15 23.03
C ILE A 210 -3.91 5.66 22.30
N ILE A 211 -5.07 5.66 22.98
CA ILE A 211 -6.34 5.22 22.37
C ILE A 211 -6.69 6.11 21.17
N ILE A 212 -6.53 7.43 21.32
CA ILE A 212 -6.75 8.40 20.23
C ILE A 212 -5.78 8.13 19.08
N LEU A 213 -4.49 7.89 19.37
CA LEU A 213 -3.48 7.60 18.36
C LEU A 213 -3.74 6.30 17.60
N ILE A 214 -4.24 5.25 18.27
CA ILE A 214 -4.65 4.01 17.58
C ILE A 214 -5.80 4.30 16.61
N GLY A 215 -6.81 5.09 17.04
CA GLY A 215 -7.88 5.52 16.14
C GLY A 215 -7.38 6.32 14.94
N PHE A 216 -6.40 7.21 15.17
CA PHE A 216 -5.74 7.95 14.09
C PHE A 216 -4.92 7.04 13.17
N GLU A 217 -4.25 6.02 13.69
CA GLU A 217 -3.48 5.10 12.89
C GLU A 217 -4.34 4.23 11.98
N ILE A 218 -5.53 3.81 12.45
CA ILE A 218 -6.54 3.14 11.61
C ILE A 218 -6.95 4.05 10.44
N PHE A 219 -7.19 5.33 10.73
CA PHE A 219 -7.52 6.31 9.69
C PHE A 219 -6.38 6.45 8.67
N VAL A 220 -5.14 6.60 9.13
CA VAL A 220 -3.96 6.69 8.25
C VAL A 220 -3.78 5.41 7.43
N ALA A 221 -3.97 4.23 8.01
CA ALA A 221 -3.86 2.95 7.29
C ALA A 221 -4.83 2.84 6.11
N ILE A 222 -6.09 3.25 6.29
CA ILE A 222 -7.10 3.29 5.23
C ILE A 222 -6.73 4.36 4.19
N LEU A 223 -6.33 5.55 4.64
CA LEU A 223 -5.95 6.66 3.77
C LEU A 223 -4.72 6.33 2.91
N GLN A 224 -3.75 5.59 3.44
CA GLN A 224 -2.57 5.17 2.67
C GLN A 224 -2.94 4.19 1.56
N ALA A 225 -3.84 3.24 1.81
CA ALA A 225 -4.35 2.35 0.76
C ALA A 225 -5.07 3.17 -0.33
N TYR A 226 -5.89 4.15 0.06
CA TYR A 226 -6.55 5.05 -0.88
C TYR A 226 -5.58 5.90 -1.70
N ILE A 227 -4.62 6.58 -1.06
CA ILE A 227 -3.63 7.41 -1.76
C ILE A 227 -2.81 6.57 -2.73
N PHE A 228 -2.43 5.35 -2.33
CA PHE A 228 -1.72 4.43 -3.20
C PHE A 228 -2.54 4.11 -4.46
N THR A 229 -3.83 3.82 -4.30
CA THR A 229 -4.73 3.54 -5.41
C THR A 229 -4.99 4.74 -6.29
N VAL A 230 -5.26 5.92 -5.74
CA VAL A 230 -5.44 7.15 -6.54
C VAL A 230 -4.18 7.45 -7.34
N LEU A 231 -3.01 7.37 -6.72
CA LEU A 231 -1.76 7.64 -7.41
C LEU A 231 -1.48 6.61 -8.51
N THR A 232 -1.83 5.34 -8.28
CA THR A 232 -1.81 4.30 -9.31
C THR A 232 -2.77 4.64 -10.46
N CYS A 233 -3.97 5.15 -10.16
CA CYS A 233 -4.93 5.57 -11.18
C CYS A 233 -4.43 6.78 -11.97
N VAL A 234 -3.79 7.76 -11.31
CA VAL A 234 -3.17 8.89 -12.00
C VAL A 234 -2.07 8.40 -12.96
N TYR A 235 -1.21 7.48 -12.51
CA TYR A 235 -0.16 6.91 -13.38
C TYR A 235 -0.74 6.10 -14.54
N LEU A 236 -1.83 5.38 -14.30
CA LEU A 236 -2.55 4.67 -15.35
C LEU A 236 -3.19 5.65 -16.34
N SER A 237 -3.71 6.77 -15.86
CA SER A 237 -4.26 7.86 -16.69
C SER A 237 -3.18 8.45 -17.59
N ASP A 238 -2.00 8.76 -17.06
CA ASP A 238 -0.87 9.25 -17.85
C ASP A 238 -0.42 8.23 -18.93
N ALA A 239 -0.56 6.93 -18.66
CA ALA A 239 -0.16 5.86 -19.55
C ALA A 239 -1.21 5.55 -20.65
N VAL A 240 -2.49 5.75 -20.36
CA VAL A 240 -3.61 5.45 -21.27
C VAL A 240 -3.99 6.68 -22.08
N ASN A 241 -4.24 7.80 -21.40
CA ASN A 241 -4.67 9.04 -22.04
C ASN A 241 -3.47 9.76 -22.66
N LYS A 242 -3.66 10.28 -23.87
CA LYS A 242 -2.69 11.19 -24.49
C LYS A 242 -2.85 12.56 -23.82
N HIS A 243 -1.84 12.99 -23.06
CA HIS A 243 -1.66 14.42 -22.77
C HIS A 243 -1.30 15.17 -24.04
#